data_AF-A0A1M3MZ58-F1
#
_entry.id   AF-A0A1M3MZ58-F1
#
_cell.length_a   1.000
_cell.length_b   1.000
_cell.length_c   1.000
_cell.angle_alpha   90.00
_cell.angle_beta   90.00
_cell.angle_gamma   90.00
#
_symmetry.space_group_name_H-M   'P 1'
#
loop_
_entity.id
_entity.type
_entity.pdbx_description
1 polymer ?
#
loop_
_entity_poly.entity_id
_entity_poly.type
_entity_poly.pdbx_seq_one_letter_code
_entity_poly.pdbx_strand_id
1 'polypeptide(L)'
;MKSPIAAVKESFGDKAKLVAELEKFAKSDDLWVSRLNAKKGLAHVSNAKLLRLHTTFTAVKEKFGTRAKLIDAIAEIEKRSKDEGYKTRLGAYPVPRLWDMYQSASKRTASAAKKAAAAAAPKKATEKKAPAKKAAKKA
;
A
#
# COMPACT_ATOMS: atom_id res chain seq x y z
N MET A 1 -2.30 -14.73 -15.79
CA MET A 1 -3.20 -14.10 -14.81
C MET A 1 -4.55 -14.78 -14.89
N LYS A 2 -5.16 -15.12 -13.75
CA LYS A 2 -6.49 -15.72 -13.72
C LYS A 2 -7.55 -14.66 -14.00
N SER A 3 -8.61 -15.02 -14.73
CA SER A 3 -9.68 -14.05 -14.99
C SER A 3 -10.40 -13.69 -13.69
N PRO A 4 -10.85 -12.44 -13.51
CA PRO A 4 -11.56 -12.03 -12.29
C PRO A 4 -12.81 -12.88 -12.01
N ILE A 5 -13.49 -13.36 -13.05
CA ILE A 5 -14.65 -14.25 -12.89
C ILE A 5 -14.22 -15.62 -12.34
N ALA A 6 -13.12 -16.19 -12.84
CA ALA A 6 -12.61 -17.46 -12.34
C ALA A 6 -12.15 -17.36 -10.87
N ALA A 7 -11.48 -16.28 -10.49
CA ALA A 7 -11.07 -16.06 -9.10
C ALA A 7 -12.27 -15.90 -8.15
N VAL A 8 -13.34 -15.23 -8.58
CA VAL A 8 -14.59 -15.15 -7.78
C VAL A 8 -15.21 -16.53 -7.61
N LYS A 9 -15.27 -17.33 -8.68
CA LYS A 9 -15.87 -18.67 -8.63
C LYS A 9 -15.11 -19.63 -7.72
N GLU A 10 -13.80 -19.59 -7.73
CA GLU A 10 -12.99 -20.49 -6.89
C GLU A 10 -13.00 -20.07 -5.41
N SER A 11 -12.82 -18.78 -5.12
CA SER A 11 -12.70 -18.33 -3.74
C SER A 11 -14.05 -18.11 -3.05
N PHE A 12 -15.09 -17.77 -3.81
CA PHE A 12 -16.39 -17.38 -3.27
C PHE A 12 -17.56 -18.14 -3.90
N GLY A 13 -17.36 -18.95 -4.94
CA GLY A 13 -18.43 -19.63 -5.67
C GLY A 13 -19.15 -18.73 -6.68
N ASP A 14 -19.66 -17.59 -6.24
CA ASP A 14 -20.32 -16.61 -7.12
C ASP A 14 -20.14 -15.17 -6.62
N LYS A 15 -20.44 -14.19 -7.49
CA LYS A 15 -20.37 -12.76 -7.18
C LYS A 15 -21.29 -12.39 -6.01
N ALA A 16 -22.48 -13.00 -5.92
CA ALA A 16 -23.41 -12.74 -4.83
C ALA A 16 -22.79 -13.04 -3.46
N LYS A 17 -22.03 -14.14 -3.34
CA LYS A 17 -21.34 -14.52 -2.10
C LYS A 17 -20.20 -13.56 -1.76
N LEU A 18 -19.43 -13.10 -2.75
CA LEU A 18 -18.43 -12.05 -2.54
C LEU A 18 -19.06 -10.74 -2.06
N VAL A 19 -20.22 -10.36 -2.61
CA VAL A 19 -20.96 -9.18 -2.13
C VAL A 19 -21.42 -9.37 -0.69
N ALA A 20 -21.96 -10.54 -0.34
CA ALA A 20 -22.38 -10.85 1.02
C ALA A 20 -21.21 -10.78 2.04
N GLU A 21 -20.03 -11.30 1.69
CA GLU A 21 -18.83 -11.14 2.53
C GLU A 21 -18.44 -9.66 2.70
N LEU A 22 -18.48 -8.88 1.62
CA LEU A 22 -18.22 -7.44 1.67
C LEU A 22 -19.24 -6.67 2.53
N GLU A 23 -20.49 -7.09 2.53
CA GLU A 23 -21.53 -6.52 3.39
C GLU A 23 -21.31 -6.80 4.87
N LYS A 24 -20.62 -7.89 5.24
CA LYS A 24 -20.22 -8.14 6.64
C LYS A 24 -19.21 -7.10 7.09
N PHE A 25 -18.19 -6.82 6.28
CA PHE A 25 -17.25 -5.72 6.55
C PHE A 25 -17.95 -4.36 6.66
N ALA A 26 -19.04 -4.16 5.91
CA ALA A 26 -19.85 -2.95 5.97
C ALA A 26 -20.60 -2.75 7.30
N LYS A 27 -20.99 -3.84 7.96
CA LYS A 27 -21.81 -3.81 9.18
C LYS A 27 -20.99 -3.88 10.46
N SER A 28 -19.83 -4.52 10.45
CA SER A 28 -19.21 -5.02 11.68
C SER A 28 -17.85 -4.40 12.04
N ASP A 29 -17.07 -3.91 11.08
CA ASP A 29 -15.62 -3.76 11.31
C ASP A 29 -15.11 -2.32 11.41
N ASP A 30 -15.95 -1.28 11.31
CA ASP A 30 -15.53 0.15 11.22
C ASP A 30 -14.49 0.42 10.11
N LEU A 31 -14.30 -0.56 9.23
CA LEU A 31 -13.46 -0.49 8.03
C LEU A 31 -14.23 0.13 6.86
N TRP A 32 -15.55 0.17 6.97
CA TRP A 32 -16.42 0.64 5.91
C TRP A 32 -16.84 2.09 6.11
N VAL A 33 -16.63 2.89 5.07
CA VAL A 33 -17.20 4.22 4.96
C VAL A 33 -18.31 4.14 3.93
N SER A 34 -19.54 4.44 4.32
CA SER A 34 -20.70 4.37 3.43
C SER A 34 -20.63 5.44 2.34
N ARG A 35 -19.97 5.09 1.24
CA ARG A 35 -19.87 5.89 0.00
C ARG A 35 -20.57 5.20 -1.18
N LEU A 36 -21.31 4.15 -0.89
CA LEU A 36 -21.99 3.35 -1.88
C LEU A 36 -23.23 4.10 -2.37
N ASN A 37 -23.46 4.09 -3.69
CA ASN A 37 -24.68 4.64 -4.23
C ASN A 37 -25.86 3.73 -3.84
N ALA A 38 -26.80 4.27 -3.06
CA ALA A 38 -27.96 3.53 -2.57
C ALA A 38 -28.81 2.89 -3.69
N LYS A 39 -28.84 3.47 -4.89
CA LYS A 39 -29.62 2.96 -6.04
C LYS A 39 -28.93 1.81 -6.78
N LYS A 40 -27.59 1.76 -6.79
CA LYS A 40 -26.81 0.79 -7.58
C LYS A 40 -26.15 -0.31 -6.75
N GLY A 41 -25.88 -0.08 -5.46
CA GLY A 41 -25.33 -1.11 -4.58
C GLY A 41 -24.00 -1.73 -5.04
N LEU A 42 -23.56 -2.80 -4.36
CA LEU A 42 -22.31 -3.51 -4.66
C LEU A 42 -22.46 -4.49 -5.84
N ALA A 43 -23.67 -4.94 -6.13
CA ALA A 43 -23.95 -5.90 -7.20
C ALA A 43 -23.59 -5.36 -8.60
N HIS A 44 -23.64 -4.04 -8.81
CA HIS A 44 -23.28 -3.41 -10.08
C HIS A 44 -21.77 -3.18 -10.26
N VAL A 45 -20.96 -3.41 -9.23
CA VAL A 45 -19.50 -3.24 -9.29
C VAL A 45 -18.86 -4.42 -10.03
N SER A 46 -17.78 -4.19 -10.79
CA SER A 46 -17.09 -5.29 -11.50
C SER A 46 -16.39 -6.26 -10.55
N ASN A 47 -16.30 -7.53 -10.94
CA ASN A 47 -15.71 -8.59 -10.11
C ASN A 47 -14.27 -8.27 -9.69
N ALA A 48 -13.46 -7.69 -10.58
CA ALA A 48 -12.10 -7.27 -10.27
C ALA A 48 -12.05 -6.24 -9.12
N LYS A 49 -12.99 -5.29 -9.10
CA LYS A 49 -13.06 -4.26 -8.05
C LYS A 49 -13.53 -4.86 -6.72
N LEU A 50 -14.51 -5.78 -6.76
CA LEU A 50 -14.99 -6.48 -5.57
C LEU A 50 -13.88 -7.35 -4.95
N LEU A 51 -13.13 -8.08 -5.77
CA LEU A 51 -11.97 -8.86 -5.32
C LEU A 51 -10.92 -7.96 -4.66
N ARG A 52 -10.54 -6.86 -5.32
CA ARG A 52 -9.60 -5.89 -4.74
C ARG A 52 -10.10 -5.35 -3.40
N LEU A 53 -11.39 -5.01 -3.33
CA LEU A 53 -12.00 -4.46 -2.12
C LEU A 53 -11.93 -5.45 -0.97
N HIS A 54 -12.29 -6.71 -1.24
CA HIS A 54 -12.21 -7.79 -0.26
C HIS A 54 -10.77 -7.99 0.22
N THR A 55 -9.82 -8.17 -0.71
CA THR A 55 -8.40 -8.34 -0.37
C THR A 55 -7.87 -7.20 0.49
N THR A 56 -8.22 -5.95 0.17
CA THR A 56 -7.77 -4.80 0.96
C THR A 56 -8.39 -4.80 2.37
N PHE A 57 -9.67 -5.10 2.51
CA PHE A 57 -10.28 -5.17 3.83
C PHE A 57 -9.76 -6.31 4.67
N THR A 58 -9.57 -7.50 4.09
CA THR A 58 -8.91 -8.62 4.77
C THR A 58 -7.52 -8.21 5.23
N ALA A 59 -6.69 -7.65 4.35
CA ALA A 59 -5.33 -7.23 4.71
C ALA A 59 -5.29 -6.15 5.81
N VAL A 60 -6.23 -5.20 5.79
CA VAL A 60 -6.31 -4.16 6.83
C VAL A 60 -6.85 -4.73 8.15
N LYS A 61 -7.83 -5.62 8.10
CA LYS A 61 -8.36 -6.31 9.27
C LYS A 61 -7.29 -7.18 9.93
N GLU A 62 -6.51 -7.92 9.15
CA GLU A 62 -5.41 -8.75 9.65
C GLU A 62 -4.26 -7.92 10.25
N LYS A 63 -3.88 -6.81 9.60
CA LYS A 63 -2.73 -5.99 10.04
C LYS A 63 -3.04 -5.00 11.14
N PHE A 64 -4.22 -4.37 11.09
CA PHE A 64 -4.57 -3.26 11.96
C PHE A 64 -5.87 -3.50 12.73
N GLY A 65 -6.74 -4.38 12.24
CA GLY A 65 -8.08 -4.58 12.79
C GLY A 65 -9.04 -3.47 12.35
N THR A 66 -8.73 -2.21 12.67
CA THR A 66 -9.65 -1.07 12.47
C THR A 66 -9.07 0.03 11.58
N ARG A 67 -9.96 0.88 11.05
CA ARG A 67 -9.60 2.03 10.22
C ARG A 67 -8.78 3.06 11.01
N ALA A 68 -9.12 3.30 12.27
CA ALA A 68 -8.41 4.24 13.13
C ALA A 68 -6.92 3.87 13.27
N LYS A 69 -6.63 2.59 13.53
CA LYS A 69 -5.24 2.09 13.65
C LYS A 69 -4.46 2.23 12.35
N LEU A 70 -5.10 2.04 11.19
CA LEU A 70 -4.48 2.32 9.89
C LEU A 70 -4.13 3.81 9.73
N ILE A 71 -5.01 4.71 10.17
CA ILE A 71 -4.76 6.17 10.13
C ILE A 71 -3.57 6.53 11.03
N ASP A 72 -3.52 5.99 12.25
CA ASP A 72 -2.40 6.22 13.16
C ASP A 72 -1.09 5.70 12.57
N ALA A 73 -1.08 4.49 12.01
CA ALA A 73 0.10 3.92 11.36
C ALA A 73 0.59 4.78 10.18
N ILE A 74 -0.31 5.35 9.38
CA ILE A 74 0.05 6.29 8.30
C ILE A 74 0.66 7.57 8.89
N ALA A 75 0.05 8.13 9.93
CA ALA A 75 0.53 9.34 10.58
C ALA A 75 1.91 9.14 11.22
N GLU A 76 2.18 7.96 11.76
CA GLU A 76 3.49 7.57 12.30
C GLU A 76 4.56 7.48 11.20
N ILE A 77 4.28 6.79 10.08
CA ILE A 77 5.24 6.67 8.97
C ILE A 77 5.57 8.04 8.36
N GLU A 78 4.56 8.90 8.24
CA GLU A 78 4.71 10.26 7.73
C GLU A 78 5.31 11.23 8.77
N LYS A 79 5.63 10.76 9.98
CA LYS A 79 6.14 11.57 11.11
C LYS A 79 5.24 12.76 11.45
N ARG A 80 3.94 12.61 11.25
CA ARG A 80 2.86 13.59 11.53
C ARG A 80 1.86 13.06 12.54
N SER A 81 2.30 12.20 13.46
CA SER A 81 1.45 11.58 14.48
C SER A 81 0.77 12.57 15.43
N LYS A 82 1.33 13.78 15.59
CA LYS A 82 0.78 14.87 16.41
C LYS A 82 -0.12 15.84 15.64
N ASP A 83 -0.29 15.64 14.34
CA ASP A 83 -1.08 16.53 13.48
C ASP A 83 -2.53 16.05 13.41
N GLU A 84 -3.37 16.60 14.27
CA GLU A 84 -4.80 16.27 14.35
C GLU A 84 -5.56 16.65 13.08
N GLY A 85 -5.20 17.75 12.42
CA GLY A 85 -5.78 18.16 11.14
C GLY A 85 -5.50 17.13 10.03
N TYR A 86 -4.29 16.58 10.03
CA TYR A 86 -3.90 15.51 9.11
C TYR A 86 -4.67 14.22 9.39
N LYS A 87 -4.78 13.79 10.66
CA LYS A 87 -5.58 12.61 11.04
C LYS A 87 -7.05 12.76 10.67
N THR A 88 -7.62 13.93 10.90
CA THR A 88 -9.01 14.26 10.52
C THR A 88 -9.21 14.12 9.01
N ARG A 89 -8.29 14.65 8.21
CA ARG A 89 -8.34 14.51 6.75
C ARG A 89 -8.21 13.06 6.29
N LEU A 90 -7.37 12.25 6.95
CA LEU A 90 -7.27 10.82 6.69
C LEU A 90 -8.57 10.09 7.03
N GLY A 91 -9.25 10.48 8.11
CA GLY A 91 -10.55 9.94 8.52
C GLY A 91 -11.65 10.05 7.45
N ALA A 92 -11.58 11.06 6.58
CA ALA A 92 -12.52 11.24 5.47
C ALA A 92 -12.29 10.27 4.29
N TYR A 93 -11.13 9.61 4.23
CA TYR A 93 -10.79 8.70 3.14
C TYR A 93 -11.29 7.28 3.41
N PRO A 94 -11.78 6.58 2.36
CA PRO A 94 -12.16 5.18 2.48
C PRO A 94 -10.90 4.31 2.65
N VAL A 95 -11.05 3.17 3.34
CA VAL A 95 -9.94 2.24 3.65
C VAL A 95 -9.08 1.86 2.45
N PRO A 96 -9.61 1.62 1.23
CA PRO A 96 -8.76 1.32 0.08
C PRO A 96 -7.75 2.43 -0.24
N ARG A 97 -8.15 3.70 -0.09
CA ARG A 97 -7.24 4.84 -0.30
C ARG A 97 -6.21 4.94 0.81
N LEU A 98 -6.61 4.72 2.06
CA LEU A 98 -5.71 4.70 3.20
C LEU A 98 -4.66 3.58 3.08
N TRP A 99 -5.08 2.39 2.64
CA TRP A 99 -4.19 1.27 2.42
C TRP A 99 -3.16 1.56 1.33
N ASP A 100 -3.58 2.17 0.22
CA ASP A 100 -2.67 2.59 -0.86
C ASP A 100 -1.66 3.65 -0.35
N MET A 101 -2.11 4.59 0.49
CA MET A 101 -1.23 5.58 1.13
C MET A 101 -0.22 4.93 2.08
N TYR A 102 -0.66 4.01 2.93
CA TYR A 102 0.20 3.25 3.86
C TYR A 102 1.29 2.49 3.10
N GLN A 103 0.92 1.72 2.07
CA GLN A 103 1.89 0.96 1.28
C GLN A 103 2.90 1.88 0.60
N SER A 104 2.43 3.01 0.06
CA SER A 104 3.30 3.99 -0.59
C SER A 104 4.27 4.64 0.39
N ALA A 105 3.79 5.06 1.57
CA ALA A 105 4.61 5.64 2.62
C ALA A 105 5.65 4.63 3.15
N SER A 106 5.22 3.40 3.42
CA SER A 106 6.11 2.31 3.86
C SER A 106 7.22 2.03 2.84
N LYS A 107 6.89 1.95 1.54
CA LYS A 107 7.89 1.76 0.46
C LYS A 107 8.86 2.93 0.36
N ARG A 108 8.39 4.17 0.48
CA ARG A 108 9.26 5.37 0.46
C ARG A 108 10.25 5.33 1.63
N THR A 109 9.77 5.04 2.84
CA THR A 109 10.64 4.95 4.02
C THR A 109 11.66 3.82 3.90
N ALA A 110 11.26 2.64 3.40
CA ALA A 110 12.18 1.54 3.16
C ALA A 110 13.24 1.88 2.09
N SER A 111 12.84 2.54 1.01
CA SER A 111 13.78 3.00 -0.04
C SER A 111 14.74 4.06 0.48
N ALA A 112 14.25 5.01 1.28
CA ALA A 112 15.07 6.03 1.93
C ALA A 112 16.08 5.41 2.89
N ALA A 113 15.67 4.41 3.68
CA ALA A 113 16.57 3.66 4.56
C ALA A 113 17.65 2.91 3.77
N LYS A 114 17.27 2.24 2.66
CA LYS A 114 18.23 1.55 1.78
C LYS A 114 19.23 2.53 1.14
N LYS A 115 18.76 3.71 0.71
CA LYS A 115 19.62 4.75 0.13
C LYS A 115 20.58 5.34 1.19
N ALA A 116 20.11 5.55 2.42
CA ALA A 116 20.95 6.01 3.52
C ALA A 116 22.01 4.96 3.90
N ALA A 117 21.66 3.68 3.94
CA ALA A 117 22.61 2.60 4.18
C ALA A 117 23.66 2.48 3.06
N ALA A 118 23.27 2.66 1.79
CA ALA A 118 24.20 2.68 0.66
C ALA A 118 25.14 3.90 0.67
N ALA A 119 24.70 5.04 1.20
CA ALA A 119 25.52 6.24 1.35
C ALA A 119 26.49 6.17 2.55
N ALA A 120 26.15 5.37 3.58
CA ALA A 120 26.97 5.16 4.76
C ALA A 120 27.98 4.00 4.63
N ALA A 121 27.90 3.19 3.56
CA ALA A 121 28.94 2.22 3.25
C ALA A 121 30.24 2.95 2.88
N PRO A 122 31.38 2.67 3.53
CA PRO A 122 32.63 3.37 3.25
C PRO A 122 32.99 3.15 1.78
N LYS A 123 33.21 4.26 1.07
CA LYS A 123 33.87 4.26 -0.24
C LYS A 123 35.25 3.63 -0.06
N LYS A 124 35.36 2.31 -0.21
CA LYS A 124 36.66 1.65 -0.34
C LYS A 124 37.29 2.21 -1.62
N ALA A 125 38.40 2.90 -1.43
CA ALA A 125 39.13 3.66 -2.44
C ALA A 125 39.18 2.95 -3.80
N THR A 126 38.62 3.57 -4.82
CA THR A 126 39.05 3.33 -6.20
C THR A 126 40.29 4.17 -6.45
N GLU A 127 41.43 3.70 -5.93
CA GLU A 127 42.72 3.98 -6.54
C GLU A 127 42.70 3.38 -7.96
N LYS A 128 42.34 4.18 -8.96
CA LYS A 128 42.76 3.96 -10.34
C LYS A 128 43.76 5.04 -10.71
N LYS A 129 45.00 4.77 -10.29
CA LYS A 129 46.27 4.97 -11.00
C LYS A 129 46.22 6.03 -12.13
N ALA A 130 46.85 7.18 -11.85
CA ALA A 130 47.21 8.18 -12.84
C ALA A 130 47.95 7.54 -14.04
N PRO A 131 47.67 7.94 -15.29
CA PRO A 131 48.42 7.44 -16.43
C PRO A 131 49.83 8.03 -16.41
N ALA A 132 50.82 7.17 -16.15
CA ALA A 132 52.22 7.51 -16.25
C ALA A 132 52.57 7.94 -17.68
N LYS A 133 53.27 9.08 -17.77
CA LYS A 133 53.89 9.62 -18.98
C LYS A 133 54.69 8.54 -19.71
N LYS A 134 54.36 8.28 -20.98
CA LYS A 134 55.29 7.61 -21.93
C LYS A 134 56.43 8.58 -22.23
N ALA A 135 57.56 8.38 -21.56
CA ALA A 135 58.86 8.77 -22.08
C ALA A 135 59.60 7.47 -22.45
N ALA A 136 59.69 7.17 -23.74
CA ALA A 136 60.62 6.18 -24.27
C ALA A 136 61.35 6.81 -25.44
N LYS A 137 62.64 7.02 -25.19
CA LYS A 137 63.67 7.60 -26.04
C LYS A 137 64.13 6.51 -27.02
N LYS A 138 64.22 6.88 -28.30
CA LYS A 138 65.25 6.54 -29.30
C LYS A 138 66.09 5.26 -29.07
N ALA A 139 66.01 4.33 -30.02
CA ALA A 139 67.13 3.54 -30.54
C ALA A 139 66.96 3.44 -32.05
#